data_AF-A0A848NUV1-F1
#
_entry.id   AF-A0A848NUV1-F1
#
_cell.length_a   1.000
_cell.length_b   1.000
_cell.length_c   1.000
_cell.angle_alpha   90.00
_cell.angle_beta   90.00
_cell.angle_gamma   90.00
#
_symmetry.space_group_name_H-M   'P 1'
#
loop_
_entity.id
_entity.type
_entity.pdbx_description
1 polymer ?
#
loop_
_entity_poly.entity_id
_entity_poly.type
_entity_poly.pdbx_seq_one_letter_code
_entity_poly.pdbx_strand_id
1 'polypeptide(L)'
;MAHGTLHREGKAAEIVIGGHSYVGTWAYVQGGSFSVSTLGGAGGFATGGSTTESATGEGNIIASSRDAGNLRCAFNYSRSSNSGTGLCRLDDGSLYDLQLAAQ
;
A
#
# COMPACT_ATOMS: atom_id res chain seq x y z
N MET A 1 -10.91 7.27 2.61
CA MET A 1 -10.79 6.17 1.62
C MET A 1 -9.74 6.54 0.59
N ALA A 2 -8.86 5.61 0.26
CA ALA A 2 -7.80 5.76 -0.73
C ALA A 2 -8.25 5.12 -2.05
N HIS A 3 -8.12 5.85 -3.15
CA HIS A 3 -8.44 5.35 -4.49
C HIS A 3 -7.15 5.10 -5.25
N GLY A 4 -6.96 3.89 -5.75
CA GLY A 4 -5.76 3.51 -6.49
C GLY A 4 -6.04 3.10 -7.92
N THR A 5 -5.20 3.58 -8.83
CA THR A 5 -5.15 3.12 -10.22
C THR A 5 -3.80 2.46 -10.48
N LEU A 6 -3.84 1.19 -10.91
CA LEU A 6 -2.65 0.46 -11.34
C LEU A 6 -2.49 0.60 -12.85
N HIS A 7 -1.35 1.15 -13.28
CA HIS A 7 -0.95 1.20 -14.67
C HIS A 7 -0.04 -0.01 -14.96
N ARG A 8 -0.46 -0.86 -15.90
CA ARG A 8 0.33 -2.05 -16.28
C ARG A 8 1.61 -1.68 -17.01
N GLU A 9 1.57 -0.66 -17.85
CA GLU A 9 2.75 -0.13 -18.50
C GLU A 9 3.65 0.57 -17.48
N GLY A 10 4.90 0.13 -17.39
CA GLY A 10 5.89 0.72 -16.47
C GLY A 10 5.72 0.36 -14.99
N LYS A 11 4.75 -0.49 -14.62
CA LYS A 11 4.47 -0.87 -13.21
C LYS A 11 4.21 0.33 -12.29
N ALA A 12 3.59 1.37 -12.83
CA ALA A 12 3.27 2.58 -12.09
C ALA A 12 1.93 2.44 -11.35
N ALA A 13 1.85 3.03 -10.15
CA ALA A 13 0.62 3.11 -9.37
C ALA A 13 0.39 4.56 -8.98
N GLU A 14 -0.86 5.00 -9.10
CA GLU A 14 -1.31 6.30 -8.61
C GLU A 14 -2.36 6.07 -7.52
N ILE A 15 -2.14 6.64 -6.34
CA ILE A 15 -3.08 6.57 -5.22
C ILE A 15 -3.49 7.99 -4.85
N VAL A 16 -4.79 8.23 -4.71
CA VAL A 16 -5.35 9.51 -4.27
C VAL A 16 -5.97 9.34 -2.88
N ILE A 17 -5.50 10.14 -1.92
CA ILE A 17 -5.99 10.18 -0.54
C ILE A 17 -6.24 11.62 -0.14
N GLY A 18 -7.48 11.97 0.22
CA GLY A 18 -7.79 13.31 0.74
C GLY A 18 -7.46 14.46 -0.23
N GLY A 19 -7.42 14.20 -1.54
CA GLY A 19 -7.03 15.18 -2.56
C GLY A 19 -5.53 15.22 -2.90
N HIS A 20 -4.70 14.45 -2.19
CA HIS A 20 -3.28 14.30 -2.50
C HIS A 20 -3.05 13.08 -3.41
N SER A 21 -2.31 13.27 -4.50
CA SER A 21 -1.86 12.16 -5.37
C SER A 21 -0.48 11.68 -4.93
N TYR A 22 -0.36 10.36 -4.82
CA TYR A 22 0.85 9.62 -4.52
C TYR A 22 1.16 8.74 -5.72
N VAL A 23 2.31 8.99 -6.35
CA VAL A 23 2.72 8.24 -7.53
C VAL A 23 3.90 7.35 -7.15
N GLY A 24 3.87 6.12 -7.61
CA GLY A 24 4.82 5.12 -7.21
C GLY A 24 4.87 3.93 -8.13
N THR A 25 5.43 2.85 -7.61
CA THR A 25 5.47 1.58 -8.30
C THR A 25 4.74 0.51 -7.52
N TRP A 26 4.18 -0.46 -8.24
CA TRP A 26 3.53 -1.62 -7.64
C TRP A 26 4.25 -2.90 -8.04
N ALA A 27 4.21 -3.86 -7.12
CA ALA A 27 4.64 -5.22 -7.35
C ALA A 27 3.48 -6.16 -6.99
N TYR A 28 3.28 -7.19 -7.82
CA TYR A 28 2.32 -8.25 -7.59
C TYR A 28 3.01 -9.58 -7.83
N VAL A 29 2.91 -10.48 -6.86
CA VAL A 29 3.47 -11.83 -6.90
C VAL A 29 2.34 -12.79 -6.58
N GLN A 30 1.89 -13.52 -7.59
CA GLN A 30 0.84 -14.53 -7.43
C GLN A 30 1.33 -15.63 -6.47
N GLY A 31 0.59 -15.86 -5.39
CA GLY A 31 1.00 -16.78 -4.31
C GLY A 31 2.11 -16.25 -3.39
N GLY A 32 2.52 -14.99 -3.54
CA GLY A 32 3.39 -14.30 -2.60
C GLY A 32 2.61 -13.71 -1.43
N SER A 33 3.31 -13.41 -0.33
CA SER A 33 2.76 -12.63 0.78
C SER A 33 3.63 -11.40 1.00
N PHE A 34 3.02 -10.23 0.86
CA PHE A 34 3.63 -8.97 1.32
C PHE A 34 3.00 -8.59 2.65
N SER A 35 3.81 -8.14 3.61
CA SER A 35 3.34 -7.64 4.91
C SER A 35 3.83 -6.22 5.10
N VAL A 36 2.91 -5.31 5.43
CA VAL A 36 3.27 -3.94 5.83
C VAL A 36 3.46 -3.94 7.34
N SER A 37 4.70 -4.12 7.78
CA SER A 37 5.02 -4.15 9.21
C SER A 37 5.13 -2.74 9.80
N THR A 38 4.55 -2.54 10.98
CA THR A 38 4.71 -1.32 11.77
C THR A 38 6.11 -1.27 12.37
N LEU A 39 7.05 -0.59 11.72
CA LEU A 39 8.31 -0.19 12.36
C LEU A 39 8.03 1.03 13.25
N GLY A 40 7.57 0.78 14.48
CA GLY A 40 7.63 1.77 15.56
C GLY A 40 9.09 1.91 15.98
N GLY A 41 9.74 3.01 15.59
CA GLY A 41 11.11 3.28 16.00
C GLY A 41 11.14 4.03 17.33
N ALA A 42 11.73 3.43 18.37
CA ALA A 42 12.46 4.14 19.43
C ALA A 42 13.30 3.15 20.25
N GLY A 43 14.63 3.30 20.17
CA GLY A 43 15.64 2.91 21.16
C GLY A 43 15.52 1.56 21.87
N GLY A 44 16.43 0.63 21.53
CA GLY A 44 16.83 -0.47 22.41
C GLY A 44 15.79 -1.57 22.60
N PHE A 45 16.13 -2.78 22.18
CA PHE A 45 15.30 -3.99 22.32
C PHE A 45 13.98 -3.90 21.58
N ALA A 46 13.94 -4.50 20.38
CA ALA A 46 12.70 -4.71 19.65
C ALA A 46 11.83 -5.74 20.39
N THR A 47 11.21 -5.33 21.50
CA THR A 47 9.98 -5.95 22.01
C THR A 47 8.86 -5.41 21.13
N GLY A 48 8.92 -5.79 19.84
CA GLY A 48 7.91 -5.44 18.87
C GLY A 48 6.63 -6.16 19.25
N GLY A 49 5.77 -5.48 19.99
CA GLY A 49 4.33 -5.74 19.95
C GLY A 49 3.90 -5.43 18.52
N SER A 50 4.11 -6.39 17.62
CA SER A 50 3.52 -6.36 16.29
C SER A 50 2.03 -6.40 16.51
N THR A 51 1.34 -5.27 16.36
CA THR A 51 0.04 -5.35 15.73
C THR A 51 0.34 -5.90 14.34
N THR A 52 0.26 -7.22 14.22
CA THR A 52 0.43 -7.95 12.98
C THR A 52 -0.80 -7.64 12.14
N GLU A 53 -0.88 -6.40 11.63
CA GLU A 53 -1.84 -6.02 10.62
C GLU A 53 -1.43 -6.78 9.37
N SER A 54 -1.96 -8.00 9.30
CA SER A 54 -1.73 -8.97 8.25
C SER A 54 -2.54 -8.51 7.05
N ALA A 55 -2.14 -7.40 6.43
CA ALA A 55 -2.59 -7.08 5.09
C ALA A 55 -1.89 -8.07 4.15
N THR A 56 -2.33 -9.33 4.17
CA THR A 56 -1.83 -10.40 3.32
C THR A 56 -2.37 -10.16 1.93
N GLY A 57 -1.65 -9.31 1.20
CA GLY A 57 -1.91 -9.00 -0.19
C GLY A 57 -0.99 -9.82 -1.10
N GLU A 58 -1.50 -10.20 -2.27
CA GLU A 58 -0.64 -10.70 -3.36
C GLU A 58 0.24 -9.57 -3.94
N GLY A 59 0.03 -8.31 -3.55
CA GLY A 59 0.84 -7.18 -4.03
C GLY A 59 1.11 -6.09 -2.99
N ASN A 60 2.11 -5.27 -3.30
CA ASN A 60 2.54 -4.11 -2.52
C ASN A 60 2.74 -2.89 -3.44
N ILE A 61 2.40 -1.70 -2.93
CA ILE A 61 2.57 -0.40 -3.58
C ILE A 61 3.50 0.43 -2.71
N ILE A 62 4.53 1.02 -3.32
CA ILE A 62 5.37 2.03 -2.69
C ILE A 62 5.24 3.29 -3.54
N ALA A 63 4.64 4.32 -2.95
CA ALA A 63 4.40 5.59 -3.61
C ALA A 63 4.84 6.74 -2.72
N SER A 64 5.06 7.90 -3.32
CA SER A 64 5.35 9.13 -2.59
C SER A 64 4.65 10.30 -3.23
N SER A 65 4.38 11.31 -2.40
CA SER A 65 3.85 12.60 -2.81
C SER A 65 4.85 13.67 -2.40
N ARG A 66 5.03 14.69 -3.23
CA ARG A 66 5.90 15.82 -2.89
C ARG A 66 5.41 16.58 -1.66
N ASP A 67 4.10 16.62 -1.47
CA ASP A 67 3.46 17.44 -0.44
C ASP A 67 3.10 16.64 0.82
N ALA A 68 2.94 15.32 0.70
CA ALA A 68 2.28 14.50 1.72
C ALA A 68 3.04 13.21 2.09
N GLY A 69 4.34 13.14 1.77
CA GLY A 69 5.27 12.11 2.24
C GLY A 69 5.19 10.77 1.48
N ASN A 70 5.68 9.70 2.11
CA ASN A 70 5.65 8.35 1.53
C ASN A 70 4.39 7.59 1.95
N LEU A 71 4.00 6.67 1.07
CA LEU A 71 2.85 5.82 1.17
C LEU A 71 3.26 4.38 0.88
N ARG A 72 2.85 3.45 1.75
CA ARG A 72 3.04 2.01 1.55
C ARG A 72 1.70 1.31 1.65
N CYS A 73 1.34 0.52 0.65
CA CYS A 73 0.07 -0.20 0.66
C CYS A 73 0.26 -1.68 0.36
N ALA A 74 -0.41 -2.54 1.10
CA ALA A 74 -0.58 -3.93 0.74
C ALA A 74 -1.99 -4.14 0.18
N PHE A 75 -2.10 -4.90 -0.90
CA PHE A 75 -3.38 -5.12 -1.58
C PHE A 75 -3.54 -6.55 -2.09
N ASN A 76 -4.79 -6.99 -2.15
CA ASN A 76 -5.19 -8.17 -2.87
C ASN A 76 -5.80 -7.75 -4.22
N TYR A 77 -5.35 -8.36 -5.30
CA TYR A 77 -5.80 -8.02 -6.65
C TYR A 77 -6.48 -9.20 -7.33
N SER A 78 -7.71 -9.00 -7.77
CA SER A 78 -8.47 -9.99 -8.51
C SER A 78 -8.33 -9.76 -10.02
N ARG A 79 -7.69 -10.70 -10.72
CA ARG A 79 -7.60 -10.67 -12.18
C ARG A 79 -8.96 -10.83 -12.86
N SER A 80 -9.92 -11.50 -12.23
CA SER A 80 -11.25 -11.71 -12.83
C SER A 80 -12.04 -10.40 -12.91
N SER A 81 -11.86 -9.53 -11.91
CA SER A 81 -12.62 -8.29 -11.75
C SER A 81 -11.82 -7.04 -12.15
N ASN A 82 -10.54 -7.22 -12.52
CA ASN A 82 -9.57 -6.13 -12.72
C ASN A 82 -9.56 -5.10 -11.58
N SER A 83 -9.86 -5.53 -10.37
CA SER A 83 -9.98 -4.66 -9.20
C SER A 83 -9.39 -5.33 -7.97
N GLY A 84 -9.10 -4.53 -6.95
CA GLY A 84 -8.49 -5.00 -5.72
C GLY A 84 -8.89 -4.16 -4.53
N THR A 85 -8.63 -4.67 -3.34
CA THR A 85 -8.78 -3.91 -2.08
C THR A 85 -7.56 -4.15 -1.21
N GLY A 86 -7.29 -3.23 -0.29
CA GLY A 86 -6.10 -3.29 0.54
C GLY A 86 -6.09 -2.24 1.64
N LEU A 87 -4.92 -2.09 2.25
CA LEU A 87 -4.66 -1.08 3.27
C LEU A 87 -3.40 -0.30 2.91
N CYS A 88 -3.52 1.02 2.97
CA CYS A 88 -2.43 1.96 2.80
C CYS A 88 -2.04 2.56 4.15
N ARG A 89 -0.74 2.78 4.34
CA ARG A 89 -0.18 3.48 5.49
C ARG A 89 0.69 4.64 5.03
N LEU A 90 0.47 5.79 5.64
CA LEU A 90 1.32 6.98 5.51
C LEU A 90 2.44 6.98 6.55
N ASP A 91 3.46 7.80 6.31
CA ASP A 91 4.60 7.96 7.22
C ASP A 91 4.20 8.47 8.62
N ASP A 92 3.10 9.23 8.73
CA ASP A 92 2.54 9.71 9.99
C ASP A 92 1.83 8.61 10.80
N GLY A 93 1.73 7.39 10.25
CA GLY A 93 1.06 6.25 10.86
C GLY A 93 -0.42 6.14 10.51
N SER A 94 -0.99 7.08 9.76
CA SER A 94 -2.39 7.05 9.33
C SER A 94 -2.65 5.88 8.39
N LEU A 95 -3.77 5.18 8.63
CA LEU A 95 -4.21 4.03 7.85
C LEU A 95 -5.43 4.40 7.00
N TYR A 96 -5.43 3.95 5.75
CA TYR A 96 -6.53 4.18 4.81
C TYR A 96 -6.89 2.89 4.09
N ASP A 97 -8.19 2.59 4.04
CA ASP A 97 -8.71 1.53 3.20
C ASP A 97 -8.50 1.90 1.72
N LEU A 98 -7.90 0.98 0.97
CA LEU A 98 -7.51 1.14 -0.42
C LEU A 98 -8.48 0.38 -1.32
N GLN A 99 -9.06 1.10 -2.28
CA GLN A 99 -9.81 0.51 -3.37
C GLN A 99 -9.02 0.67 -4.68
N LEU A 100 -8.66 -0.44 -5.32
CA LEU A 100 -7.90 -0.47 -6.56
C LEU A 100 -8.79 -0.79 -7.76
N ALA A 101 -8.58 -0.04 -8.83
CA ALA A 101 -8.99 -0.41 -10.18
C ALA A 101 -7.73 -0.53 -11.05
N ALA A 102 -7.64 -1.58 -11.86
CA ALA A 102 -6.65 -1.63 -12.93
C ALA A 102 -7.22 -0.91 -14.16
N GLN A 103 -6.43 -0.02 -14.75
CA GLN A 103 -6.70 0.60 -16.05
C GLN A 103 -5.68 0.15 -17.09
#